data_AF-A0A7S1UKR3-F1
#
_entry.id   AF-A0A7S1UKR3-F1
#
_cell.length_a   1.000
_cell.length_b   1.000
_cell.length_c   1.000
_cell.angle_alpha   90.00
_cell.angle_beta   90.00
_cell.angle_gamma   90.00
#
_symmetry.space_group_name_H-M   'P 1'
#
loop_
_entity.id
_entity.type
_entity.pdbx_description
1 polymer ?
#
loop_
_entity_poly.entity_id
_entity_poly.type
_entity_poly.pdbx_seq_one_letter_code
_entity_poly.pdbx_strand_id
1 'polypeptide(L)'
;MPAALRGVLALALLRAARGWARTMPTGSRRALRLGAGSDAALAAVAPLSSPEAFQAWLSEKVASSMKNDQEFQRKVALRKLRGEHADELAFHHNALEEANRSYTGCANAERIAALEREVSSLEQMVTSMEALTRKDPAELKPKEAAKREKVLGVIPEKREELSERRGALAALCTATPEHSAREAAAAALDAFEEAIGLRAVEARVREAQRRGGRSRGASGAGFEQQVAAHIEENIMPGLAAAHGIEDPDNLKLIRNVMLGMGGPEGA
;
A
#
# COMPACT_ATOMS: atom_id res chain seq x y z
N MET A 1 9.38 29.70 -26.82
CA MET A 1 8.18 29.33 -26.03
C MET A 1 7.88 30.43 -25.02
N PRO A 2 6.62 30.87 -24.88
CA PRO A 2 6.27 31.96 -23.97
C PRO A 2 6.39 31.53 -22.49
N ALA A 3 6.80 32.46 -21.63
CA ALA A 3 7.12 32.25 -20.21
C ALA A 3 6.00 31.60 -19.39
N ALA A 4 4.74 31.73 -19.83
CA ALA A 4 3.58 31.08 -19.21
C ALA A 4 3.63 29.54 -19.24
N LEU A 5 4.31 28.93 -20.21
CA LEU A 5 4.45 27.46 -20.32
C LEU A 5 5.51 26.88 -19.37
N ARG A 6 6.46 27.69 -18.90
CA ARG A 6 7.52 27.28 -17.96
C ARG A 6 6.98 27.13 -16.51
N GLY A 7 6.05 28.00 -16.11
CA GLY A 7 5.40 27.93 -14.80
C GLY A 7 4.47 26.73 -14.64
N VAL A 8 3.79 26.32 -15.73
CA VAL A 8 2.89 25.16 -15.74
C VAL A 8 3.67 23.83 -15.65
N LEU A 9 4.86 23.76 -16.26
CA LEU A 9 5.74 22.58 -16.16
C LEU A 9 6.36 22.42 -14.77
N ALA A 10 6.75 23.53 -14.13
CA ALA A 10 7.25 23.52 -12.75
C ALA A 10 6.16 23.11 -11.74
N LEU A 11 4.92 23.57 -11.92
CA LEU A 11 3.78 23.11 -11.13
C LEU A 11 3.42 21.64 -11.39
N ALA A 12 3.60 21.14 -12.61
CA ALA A 12 3.39 19.74 -12.96
C ALA A 12 4.45 18.82 -12.33
N LEU A 13 5.71 19.25 -12.29
CA LEU A 13 6.81 18.54 -11.61
C LEU A 13 6.67 18.58 -10.08
N LEU A 14 6.20 19.69 -9.51
CA LEU A 14 5.82 19.80 -8.09
C LEU A 14 4.58 18.97 -7.75
N ARG A 15 3.62 18.80 -8.67
CA ARG A 15 2.48 17.88 -8.52
C ARG A 15 2.91 16.42 -8.61
N ALA A 16 3.82 16.09 -9.52
CA ALA A 16 4.41 14.75 -9.63
C ALA A 16 5.24 14.38 -8.39
N ALA A 17 5.97 15.34 -7.83
CA ALA A 17 6.68 15.19 -6.55
C ALA A 17 5.72 15.12 -5.34
N ARG A 18 4.63 15.91 -5.32
CA ARG A 18 3.57 15.82 -4.31
C ARG A 18 2.81 14.49 -4.33
N GLY A 19 2.64 13.88 -5.50
CA GLY A 19 2.10 12.52 -5.64
C GLY A 19 3.04 11.44 -5.09
N TRP A 20 4.35 11.73 -5.03
CA TRP A 20 5.39 10.82 -4.55
C TRP A 20 5.57 10.86 -3.02
N ALA A 21 5.34 12.01 -2.39
CA ALA A 21 5.44 12.19 -0.93
C ALA A 21 4.29 11.54 -0.12
N ARG A 22 3.22 11.09 -0.77
CA ARG A 22 2.03 10.50 -0.11
C ARG A 22 2.19 9.01 0.27
N THR A 23 3.33 8.37 0.02
CA THR A 23 3.42 6.88 0.04
C THR A 23 4.64 6.26 0.72
N MET A 24 5.29 6.90 1.71
CA MET A 24 6.46 6.31 2.40
C MET A 24 6.13 5.82 3.83
N PRO A 25 6.50 4.58 4.23
CA PRO A 25 6.31 4.06 5.58
C PRO A 25 7.37 4.54 6.57
N THR A 26 6.95 4.59 7.84
CA THR A 26 7.67 5.07 9.03
C THR A 26 8.84 4.17 9.45
N GLY A 27 10.05 4.73 9.50
CA GLY A 27 11.12 4.21 10.35
C GLY A 27 12.53 4.36 9.78
N SER A 28 13.33 5.23 10.38
CA SER A 28 14.70 4.95 10.87
C SER A 28 15.51 6.24 11.07
N ARG A 29 15.56 6.70 12.33
CA ARG A 29 16.61 7.59 12.82
C ARG A 29 17.85 6.71 13.11
N ARG A 30 19.05 7.18 12.72
CA ARG A 30 20.40 6.60 12.90
C ARG A 30 20.84 5.53 11.89
N ALA A 31 21.66 5.95 10.92
CA ALA A 31 22.85 5.22 10.47
C ALA A 31 23.68 6.12 9.53
N LEU A 32 24.49 7.01 10.12
CA LEU A 32 25.57 7.69 9.41
C LEU A 32 26.84 7.47 10.21
N ARG A 33 27.51 6.35 9.92
CA ARG A 33 28.96 6.16 10.03
C ARG A 33 29.35 4.87 9.33
N LEU A 34 30.44 4.98 8.58
CA LEU A 34 31.23 3.94 7.91
C LEU A 34 30.91 3.70 6.44
N GLY A 35 31.93 3.92 5.60
CA GLY A 35 32.02 3.31 4.27
C GLY A 35 32.64 4.19 3.20
N ALA A 36 33.86 4.71 3.42
CA ALA A 36 34.71 5.18 2.33
C ALA A 36 34.96 4.03 1.34
N GLY A 37 34.69 4.24 0.06
CA GLY A 37 34.94 3.24 -0.98
C GLY A 37 34.03 3.34 -2.19
N SER A 38 34.13 4.41 -2.98
CA SER A 38 34.11 4.37 -4.46
C SER A 38 34.10 5.78 -5.07
N ASP A 39 35.15 6.56 -4.81
CA ASP A 39 35.35 7.89 -5.42
C ASP A 39 35.58 7.85 -6.94
N ALA A 40 35.64 6.67 -7.56
CA ALA A 40 35.84 6.52 -9.01
C ALA A 40 34.56 6.45 -9.84
N ALA A 41 33.38 6.22 -9.23
CA ALA A 41 32.10 6.16 -9.94
C ALA A 41 31.30 7.49 -9.90
N LEU A 42 31.76 8.45 -9.10
CA LEU A 42 31.13 9.76 -8.90
C LEU A 42 31.66 10.85 -9.86
N ALA A 43 32.68 10.56 -10.68
CA ALA A 43 33.44 11.57 -11.43
C ALA A 43 33.02 11.76 -12.91
N ALA A 44 31.90 11.22 -13.37
CA ALA A 44 31.51 11.28 -14.79
C ALA A 44 30.08 11.79 -15.05
N VAL A 45 29.60 12.75 -14.26
CA VAL A 45 28.37 13.50 -14.59
C VAL A 45 28.73 14.98 -14.61
N ALA A 46 28.87 15.54 -15.81
CA ALA A 46 29.05 16.97 -16.01
C ALA A 46 27.95 17.76 -15.29
N PRO A 47 28.24 18.98 -14.79
CA PRO A 47 27.29 19.75 -13.99
C PRO A 47 25.99 20.00 -14.77
N LEU A 48 24.86 19.55 -14.22
CA LEU A 48 23.51 19.76 -14.74
C LEU A 48 23.07 21.22 -14.57
N SER A 49 23.74 22.11 -15.30
CA SER A 49 23.76 23.57 -15.11
C SER A 49 22.56 24.32 -15.70
N SER A 50 21.53 23.62 -16.16
CA SER A 50 20.28 24.21 -16.63
C SER A 50 19.07 23.30 -16.38
N PRO A 51 17.84 23.85 -16.32
CA PRO A 51 16.61 23.06 -16.23
C PRO A 51 16.48 22.01 -17.35
N GLU A 52 16.91 22.33 -18.56
CA GLU A 52 16.91 21.43 -19.70
C GLU A 52 17.94 20.29 -19.53
N ALA A 53 19.13 20.59 -19.00
CA ALA A 53 20.13 19.57 -18.68
C ALA A 53 19.66 18.62 -17.57
N PHE A 54 18.98 19.15 -16.55
CA PHE A 54 18.36 18.35 -15.49
C PHE A 54 17.24 17.45 -16.02
N GLN A 55 16.38 17.96 -16.92
CA GLN A 55 15.34 17.16 -17.57
C GLN A 55 15.92 16.04 -18.43
N ALA A 56 17.00 16.31 -19.17
CA ALA A 56 17.69 15.30 -19.97
C ALA A 56 18.29 14.20 -19.10
N TRP A 57 18.98 14.56 -18.01
CA TRP A 57 19.52 13.62 -17.05
C TRP A 57 18.44 12.77 -16.35
N LEU A 58 17.34 13.39 -15.91
CA LEU A 58 16.20 12.66 -15.32
C LEU A 58 15.62 11.66 -16.32
N SER A 59 15.47 12.07 -17.58
CA SER A 59 14.96 11.21 -18.65
C SER A 59 15.90 10.02 -18.90
N GLU A 60 17.21 10.25 -18.89
CA GLU A 60 18.22 9.20 -19.00
C GLU A 60 18.19 8.22 -17.81
N LYS A 61 18.09 8.74 -16.58
CA LYS A 61 17.97 7.91 -15.37
C LYS A 61 16.71 7.05 -15.40
N VAL A 62 15.57 7.63 -15.77
CA VAL A 62 14.31 6.89 -15.94
C VAL A 62 14.43 5.83 -17.02
N ALA A 63 15.02 6.16 -18.19
CA ALA A 63 15.23 5.20 -19.27
C ALA A 63 16.16 4.05 -18.83
N SER A 64 17.22 4.35 -18.09
CA SER A 64 18.13 3.34 -17.52
C SER A 64 17.42 2.44 -16.51
N SER A 65 16.64 3.00 -15.58
CA SER A 65 15.83 2.22 -14.63
C SER A 65 14.76 1.39 -15.34
N MET A 66 14.10 1.93 -16.38
CA MET A 66 13.16 1.17 -17.21
C MET A 66 13.83 0.02 -17.95
N LYS A 67 15.13 0.08 -18.25
CA LYS A 67 15.86 -1.01 -18.91
C LYS A 67 16.38 -2.06 -17.92
N ASN A 68 16.86 -1.61 -16.77
CA ASN A 68 17.71 -2.42 -15.89
C ASN A 68 17.05 -2.82 -14.56
N ASP A 69 15.93 -2.20 -14.17
CA ASP A 69 15.27 -2.46 -12.89
C ASP A 69 13.84 -3.01 -13.09
N GLN A 70 13.69 -4.32 -12.89
CA GLN A 70 12.40 -5.00 -12.99
C GLN A 70 11.39 -4.56 -11.91
N GLU A 71 11.85 -4.15 -10.72
CA GLU A 71 10.96 -3.61 -9.68
C GLU A 71 10.40 -2.26 -10.13
N PHE A 72 11.25 -1.40 -10.71
CA PHE A 72 10.86 -0.13 -11.28
C PHE A 72 9.86 -0.29 -12.43
N GLN A 73 10.15 -1.17 -13.39
CA GLN A 73 9.23 -1.49 -14.50
C GLN A 73 7.85 -1.91 -14.00
N ARG A 74 7.79 -2.82 -13.01
CA ARG A 74 6.52 -3.31 -12.44
C ARG A 74 5.76 -2.20 -11.72
N LYS A 75 6.43 -1.32 -10.99
CA LYS A 75 5.79 -0.16 -10.34
C LYS A 75 5.25 0.85 -11.35
N VAL A 76 5.98 1.09 -12.44
CA VAL A 76 5.52 1.96 -13.52
C VAL A 76 4.28 1.35 -14.20
N ALA A 77 4.31 0.05 -14.50
CA ALA A 77 3.15 -0.66 -15.04
C ALA A 77 1.92 -0.58 -14.12
N LEU A 78 2.11 -0.78 -12.81
CA LEU A 78 1.05 -0.64 -11.81
C LEU A 78 0.44 0.77 -11.81
N ARG A 79 1.30 1.81 -11.80
CA ARG A 79 0.86 3.20 -11.80
C ARG A 79 0.14 3.56 -13.10
N LYS A 80 0.65 3.11 -14.24
CA LYS A 80 0.04 3.33 -15.55
C LYS A 80 -1.35 2.70 -15.57
N LEU A 81 -1.48 1.45 -15.15
CA LEU A 81 -2.76 0.73 -15.11
C LEU A 81 -3.79 1.44 -14.21
N ARG A 82 -3.37 1.89 -13.02
CA ARG A 82 -4.24 2.69 -12.13
C ARG A 82 -4.60 4.05 -12.73
N GLY A 83 -3.70 4.66 -13.50
CA GLY A 83 -3.94 5.94 -14.17
C GLY A 83 -4.90 5.82 -15.35
N GLU A 84 -4.80 4.73 -16.11
CA GLU A 84 -5.66 4.42 -17.25
C GLU A 84 -7.11 4.15 -16.83
N HIS A 85 -7.31 3.58 -15.64
CA HIS A 85 -8.63 3.24 -15.07
C HIS A 85 -8.97 4.06 -13.82
N ALA A 86 -8.44 5.27 -13.72
CA ALA A 86 -8.51 6.06 -12.48
C ALA A 86 -9.95 6.39 -12.08
N ASP A 87 -10.79 6.77 -13.05
CA ASP A 87 -12.16 7.21 -12.81
C ASP A 87 -13.05 6.01 -12.42
N GLU A 88 -12.88 4.86 -13.08
CA GLU A 88 -13.60 3.63 -12.75
C GLU A 88 -13.17 3.04 -11.41
N LEU A 89 -11.87 3.05 -11.09
CA LEU A 89 -11.37 2.67 -9.76
C LEU A 89 -11.97 3.57 -8.69
N ALA A 90 -11.98 4.89 -8.91
CA ALA A 90 -12.59 5.84 -7.97
C ALA A 90 -14.08 5.57 -7.79
N PHE A 91 -14.82 5.29 -8.87
CA PHE A 91 -16.24 4.92 -8.81
C PHE A 91 -16.47 3.68 -7.93
N HIS A 92 -15.75 2.59 -8.17
CA HIS A 92 -15.91 1.35 -7.39
C HIS A 92 -15.48 1.52 -5.93
N HIS A 93 -14.39 2.25 -5.66
CA HIS A 93 -13.97 2.56 -4.29
C HIS A 93 -15.01 3.39 -3.55
N ASN A 94 -15.53 4.45 -4.17
CA ASN A 94 -16.55 5.30 -3.56
C ASN A 94 -17.83 4.51 -3.26
N ALA A 95 -18.26 3.64 -4.17
CA ALA A 95 -19.41 2.77 -3.96
C ALA A 95 -19.20 1.83 -2.76
N LEU A 96 -18.01 1.24 -2.62
CA LEU A 96 -17.67 0.42 -1.47
C LEU A 96 -17.59 1.23 -0.17
N GLU A 97 -17.01 2.44 -0.19
CA GLU A 97 -16.96 3.33 0.97
C GLU A 97 -18.36 3.76 1.43
N GLU A 98 -19.26 4.07 0.51
CA GLU A 98 -20.66 4.37 0.82
C GLU A 98 -21.40 3.17 1.40
N ALA A 99 -21.27 1.99 0.78
CA ALA A 99 -21.90 0.77 1.27
C ALA A 99 -21.36 0.36 2.66
N ASN A 100 -20.06 0.54 2.91
CA ASN A 100 -19.46 0.33 4.23
C ASN A 100 -20.04 1.28 5.26
N ARG A 101 -20.16 2.59 4.96
CA ARG A 101 -20.77 3.56 5.88
C ARG A 101 -22.21 3.20 6.22
N SER A 102 -23.00 2.86 5.20
CA SER A 102 -24.38 2.41 5.37
C SER A 102 -24.48 1.17 6.27
N TYR A 103 -23.65 0.15 5.99
CA TYR A 103 -23.59 -1.05 6.81
C TYR A 103 -23.19 -0.73 8.24
N THR A 104 -22.10 0.02 8.47
CA THR A 104 -21.64 0.34 9.83
C THR A 104 -22.65 1.17 10.64
N GLY A 105 -23.52 1.93 9.97
CA GLY A 105 -24.58 2.70 10.61
C GLY A 105 -25.85 1.90 10.92
N CYS A 106 -25.95 0.65 10.48
CA CYS A 106 -27.15 -0.16 10.67
C CYS A 106 -27.14 -0.90 12.02
N ALA A 107 -28.33 -1.09 12.60
CA ALA A 107 -28.49 -1.72 13.93
C ALA A 107 -28.01 -3.19 13.98
N ASN A 108 -27.94 -3.86 12.84
CA ASN A 108 -27.55 -5.27 12.77
C ASN A 108 -26.05 -5.48 12.57
N ALA A 109 -25.27 -4.43 12.24
CA ALA A 109 -23.85 -4.58 11.89
C ALA A 109 -23.02 -5.21 13.02
N GLU A 110 -23.21 -4.74 14.25
CA GLU A 110 -22.51 -5.30 15.42
C GLU A 110 -22.93 -6.73 15.72
N ARG A 111 -24.22 -7.07 15.52
CA ARG A 111 -24.75 -8.42 15.74
C ARG A 111 -24.21 -9.40 14.71
N ILE A 112 -24.16 -9.00 13.44
CA ILE A 112 -23.55 -9.79 12.36
C ILE A 112 -22.06 -9.99 12.68
N ALA A 113 -21.32 -8.93 13.00
CA ALA A 113 -19.89 -9.04 13.34
C ALA A 113 -19.61 -9.89 14.60
N ALA A 114 -20.53 -9.93 15.57
CA ALA A 114 -20.44 -10.84 16.71
C ALA A 114 -20.66 -12.29 16.29
N LEU A 115 -21.70 -12.57 15.50
CA LEU A 115 -22.00 -13.91 14.98
C LEU A 115 -20.89 -14.44 14.07
N GLU A 116 -20.30 -13.61 13.20
CA GLU A 116 -19.14 -13.98 12.37
C GLU A 116 -17.96 -14.44 13.22
N ARG A 117 -17.67 -13.72 14.33
CA ARG A 117 -16.61 -14.10 15.27
C ARG A 117 -16.92 -15.41 15.99
N GLU A 118 -18.16 -15.60 16.44
CA GLU A 118 -18.61 -16.85 17.07
C GLU A 118 -18.49 -18.03 16.11
N VAL A 119 -18.99 -17.88 14.88
CA VAL A 119 -18.90 -18.90 13.82
C VAL A 119 -17.43 -19.22 13.53
N SER A 120 -16.59 -18.22 13.30
CA SER A 120 -15.16 -18.45 13.03
C SER A 120 -14.45 -19.18 14.18
N SER A 121 -14.75 -18.82 15.43
CA SER A 121 -14.19 -19.47 16.61
C SER A 121 -14.63 -20.94 16.72
N LEU A 122 -15.92 -21.21 16.48
CA LEU A 122 -16.47 -22.57 16.49
C LEU A 122 -15.91 -23.41 15.32
N GLU A 123 -15.73 -22.84 14.14
CA GLU A 123 -15.11 -23.51 12.99
C GLU A 123 -13.67 -23.95 13.31
N GLN A 124 -12.88 -23.07 13.91
CA GLN A 124 -11.51 -23.39 14.33
C GLN A 124 -11.50 -24.49 15.40
N MET A 125 -12.44 -24.43 16.35
CA MET A 125 -12.59 -25.44 17.40
C MET A 125 -12.95 -26.81 16.82
N VAL A 126 -13.97 -26.87 15.96
CA VAL A 126 -14.40 -28.11 15.29
C VAL A 126 -13.28 -28.65 14.43
N THR A 127 -12.61 -27.81 13.62
CA THR A 127 -11.47 -28.25 12.79
C THR A 127 -10.35 -28.85 13.64
N SER A 128 -10.04 -28.25 14.79
CA SER A 128 -9.01 -28.77 15.72
C SER A 128 -9.42 -30.09 16.38
N MET A 129 -10.70 -30.22 16.75
CA MET A 129 -11.27 -31.44 17.29
C MET A 129 -11.23 -32.57 16.24
N GLU A 130 -11.63 -32.28 15.00
CA GLU A 130 -11.59 -33.23 13.89
C GLU A 130 -10.16 -33.71 13.62
N ALA A 131 -9.20 -32.79 13.58
CA ALA A 131 -7.79 -33.12 13.40
C ALA A 131 -7.30 -34.09 14.48
N LEU A 132 -7.70 -33.92 15.75
CA LEU A 132 -7.37 -34.84 16.83
C LEU A 132 -8.04 -36.21 16.67
N THR A 133 -9.30 -36.25 16.22
CA THR A 133 -10.04 -37.52 16.04
C THR A 133 -9.49 -38.38 14.89
N ARG A 134 -8.95 -37.74 13.85
CA ARG A 134 -8.39 -38.39 12.64
C ARG A 134 -6.98 -38.96 12.84
N LYS A 135 -6.26 -38.59 13.91
CA LYS A 135 -4.96 -39.19 14.24
C LYS A 135 -5.08 -40.67 14.57
N ASP A 136 -4.09 -41.46 14.18
CA ASP A 136 -4.00 -42.89 14.53
C ASP A 136 -3.92 -43.04 16.05
N PRO A 137 -4.83 -43.80 16.69
CA PRO A 137 -4.79 -44.07 18.13
C PRO A 137 -3.43 -44.60 18.63
N ALA A 138 -2.70 -45.35 17.80
CA ALA A 138 -1.41 -45.94 18.16
C ALA A 138 -0.28 -44.90 18.26
N GLU A 139 -0.43 -43.75 17.61
CA GLU A 139 0.57 -42.66 17.58
C GLU A 139 0.30 -41.58 18.64
N LEU A 140 -0.81 -41.68 19.37
CA LEU A 140 -1.22 -40.69 20.36
C LEU A 140 -0.47 -40.87 21.67
N LYS A 141 0.03 -39.76 22.24
CA LYS A 141 0.52 -39.75 23.62
C LYS A 141 -0.65 -40.05 24.57
N PRO A 142 -0.42 -40.63 25.76
CA PRO A 142 -1.51 -40.99 26.69
C PRO A 142 -2.47 -39.83 27.03
N LYS A 143 -1.96 -38.60 27.15
CA LYS A 143 -2.79 -37.40 27.36
C LYS A 143 -3.66 -37.03 26.14
N GLU A 144 -3.19 -37.30 24.93
CA GLU A 144 -3.92 -37.04 23.69
C GLU A 144 -4.98 -38.12 23.45
N ALA A 145 -4.72 -39.38 23.81
CA ALA A 145 -5.69 -40.47 23.77
C ALA A 145 -6.91 -40.18 24.68
N ALA A 146 -6.67 -39.79 25.93
CA ALA A 146 -7.73 -39.39 26.87
C ALA A 146 -8.49 -38.13 26.40
N LYS A 147 -7.80 -37.20 25.74
CA LYS A 147 -8.44 -36.01 25.15
C LYS A 147 -9.30 -36.37 23.93
N ARG A 148 -8.85 -37.31 23.09
CA ARG A 148 -9.57 -37.78 21.91
C ARG A 148 -10.91 -38.41 22.29
N GLU A 149 -10.94 -39.25 23.32
CA GLU A 149 -12.19 -39.86 23.80
C GLU A 149 -13.21 -38.80 24.26
N LYS A 150 -12.77 -37.81 25.04
CA LYS A 150 -13.61 -36.67 25.43
C LYS A 150 -14.11 -35.86 24.22
N VAL A 151 -13.23 -35.63 23.24
CA VAL A 151 -13.58 -34.89 22.02
C VAL A 151 -14.57 -35.66 21.15
N LEU A 152 -14.48 -36.98 21.05
CA LEU A 152 -15.44 -37.79 20.29
C LEU A 152 -16.88 -37.67 20.82
N GLY A 153 -17.05 -37.47 22.14
CA GLY A 153 -18.36 -37.22 22.73
C GLY A 153 -18.93 -35.83 22.46
N VAL A 154 -18.08 -34.80 22.43
CA VAL A 154 -18.51 -33.38 22.36
C VAL A 154 -18.54 -32.84 20.92
N ILE A 155 -17.81 -33.46 19.99
CA ILE A 155 -17.72 -32.97 18.61
C ILE A 155 -19.08 -32.91 17.86
N PRO A 156 -20.05 -33.83 18.07
CA PRO A 156 -21.35 -33.71 17.42
C PRO A 156 -22.12 -32.47 17.90
N GLU A 157 -22.14 -32.23 19.21
CA GLU A 157 -22.79 -31.04 19.82
C GLU A 157 -22.17 -29.75 19.28
N LYS A 158 -20.84 -29.67 19.17
CA LYS A 158 -20.15 -28.50 18.62
C LYS A 158 -20.41 -28.28 17.13
N ARG A 159 -20.64 -29.35 16.36
CA ARG A 159 -21.05 -29.25 14.96
C ARG A 159 -22.48 -28.75 14.82
N GLU A 160 -23.38 -29.21 15.69
CA GLU A 160 -24.76 -28.73 15.75
C GLU A 160 -24.80 -27.24 16.13
N GLU A 161 -24.11 -26.84 17.19
CA GLU A 161 -23.96 -25.43 17.58
C GLU A 161 -23.40 -24.57 16.44
N LEU A 162 -22.36 -25.04 15.74
CA LEU A 162 -21.82 -24.34 14.57
C LEU A 162 -22.86 -24.20 13.44
N SER A 163 -23.65 -25.26 13.19
CA SER A 163 -24.71 -25.23 12.19
C SER A 163 -25.81 -24.22 12.53
N GLU A 164 -26.24 -24.19 13.79
CA GLU A 164 -27.22 -23.21 14.29
C GLU A 164 -26.72 -21.78 14.15
N ARG A 165 -25.46 -21.51 14.55
CA ARG A 165 -24.86 -20.18 14.46
C ARG A 165 -24.69 -19.71 13.01
N ARG A 166 -24.31 -20.61 12.11
CA ARG A 166 -24.28 -20.33 10.65
C ARG A 166 -25.67 -20.03 10.11
N GLY A 167 -26.69 -20.78 10.52
CA GLY A 167 -28.08 -20.53 10.14
C GLY A 167 -28.57 -19.17 10.61
N ALA A 168 -28.31 -18.82 11.87
CA ALA A 168 -28.65 -17.51 12.44
C ALA A 168 -27.93 -16.36 11.73
N LEU A 169 -26.64 -16.51 11.44
CA LEU A 169 -25.85 -15.54 10.67
C LEU A 169 -26.43 -15.35 9.26
N ALA A 170 -26.67 -16.43 8.53
CA ALA A 170 -27.22 -16.38 7.18
C ALA A 170 -28.61 -15.71 7.13
N ALA A 171 -29.48 -16.02 8.09
CA ALA A 171 -30.78 -15.38 8.23
C ALA A 171 -30.64 -13.88 8.50
N LEU A 172 -29.73 -13.47 9.40
CA LEU A 172 -29.52 -12.07 9.73
C LEU A 172 -28.90 -11.27 8.58
N CYS A 173 -27.95 -11.84 7.85
CA CYS A 173 -27.37 -11.25 6.64
C CYS A 173 -28.44 -11.08 5.55
N THR A 174 -29.32 -12.08 5.35
CA THR A 174 -30.43 -12.00 4.39
C THR A 174 -31.44 -10.92 4.76
N ALA A 175 -31.70 -10.73 6.05
CA ALA A 175 -32.60 -9.71 6.57
C ALA A 175 -31.99 -8.30 6.62
N THR A 176 -30.70 -8.12 6.26
CA THR A 176 -29.98 -6.85 6.35
C THR A 176 -29.53 -6.40 4.95
N PRO A 177 -30.32 -5.57 4.24
CA PRO A 177 -30.00 -5.14 2.87
C PRO A 177 -28.65 -4.43 2.74
N GLU A 178 -28.23 -3.67 3.76
CA GLU A 178 -26.96 -2.95 3.79
C GLU A 178 -25.77 -3.90 3.76
N HIS A 179 -25.90 -5.08 4.38
CA HIS A 179 -24.90 -6.14 4.29
C HIS A 179 -24.77 -6.63 2.84
N SER A 180 -25.90 -6.93 2.18
CA SER A 180 -25.90 -7.37 0.78
C SER A 180 -25.32 -6.32 -0.15
N ALA A 181 -25.61 -5.03 0.08
CA ALA A 181 -25.07 -3.93 -0.71
C ALA A 181 -23.55 -3.80 -0.56
N ARG A 182 -23.04 -3.95 0.68
CA ARG A 182 -21.60 -3.98 0.97
C ARG A 182 -20.90 -5.13 0.27
N GLU A 183 -21.43 -6.35 0.37
CA GLU A 183 -20.84 -7.53 -0.28
C GLU A 183 -20.84 -7.38 -1.81
N ALA A 184 -21.93 -6.87 -2.39
CA ALA A 184 -22.01 -6.61 -3.83
C ALA A 184 -21.00 -5.55 -4.29
N ALA A 185 -20.84 -4.46 -3.54
CA ALA A 185 -19.86 -3.42 -3.85
C ALA A 185 -18.41 -3.93 -3.75
N ALA A 186 -18.12 -4.75 -2.73
CA ALA A 186 -16.81 -5.38 -2.57
C ALA A 186 -16.50 -6.34 -3.74
N ALA A 187 -17.46 -7.20 -4.09
CA ALA A 187 -17.33 -8.11 -5.23
C ALA A 187 -17.18 -7.37 -6.56
N ALA A 188 -17.89 -6.25 -6.76
CA ALA A 188 -17.77 -5.44 -7.96
C ALA A 188 -16.38 -4.80 -8.09
N LEU A 189 -15.82 -4.27 -7.00
CA LEU A 189 -14.45 -3.74 -6.98
C LEU A 189 -13.44 -4.86 -7.27
N ASP A 190 -13.54 -5.99 -6.58
CA ASP A 190 -12.62 -7.12 -6.78
C ASP A 190 -12.68 -7.65 -8.23
N ALA A 191 -13.89 -7.81 -8.80
CA ALA A 191 -14.08 -8.23 -10.17
C ALA A 191 -13.49 -7.23 -11.17
N PHE A 192 -13.65 -5.93 -10.92
CA PHE A 192 -13.06 -4.89 -11.76
C PHE A 192 -11.53 -4.90 -11.70
N GLU A 193 -10.95 -4.96 -10.50
CA GLU A 193 -9.50 -5.03 -10.32
C GLU A 193 -8.88 -6.29 -10.95
N GLU A 194 -9.59 -7.42 -10.90
CA GLU A 194 -9.17 -8.64 -11.59
C GLU A 194 -9.29 -8.50 -13.11
N ALA A 195 -10.39 -7.93 -13.62
CA ALA A 195 -10.63 -7.76 -15.05
C ALA A 195 -9.58 -6.86 -15.73
N ILE A 196 -9.14 -5.79 -15.06
CA ILE A 196 -8.06 -4.93 -15.56
C ILE A 196 -6.65 -5.50 -15.29
N GLY A 197 -6.56 -6.65 -14.60
CA GLY A 197 -5.29 -7.30 -14.25
C GLY A 197 -4.50 -6.59 -13.15
N LEU A 198 -5.14 -5.70 -12.38
CA LEU A 198 -4.49 -4.92 -11.32
C LEU A 198 -3.95 -5.83 -10.23
N ARG A 199 -4.73 -6.84 -9.81
CA ARG A 199 -4.33 -7.82 -8.78
C ARG A 199 -3.07 -8.59 -9.17
N ALA A 200 -2.98 -9.03 -10.42
CA ALA A 200 -1.81 -9.74 -10.95
C ALA A 200 -0.56 -8.85 -10.94
N VAL A 201 -0.69 -7.58 -11.34
CA VAL A 201 0.43 -6.62 -11.34
C VAL A 201 0.85 -6.28 -9.90
N GLU A 202 -0.10 -6.06 -8.99
CA GLU A 202 0.19 -5.84 -7.57
C GLU A 202 0.92 -7.02 -6.93
N ALA A 203 0.49 -8.26 -7.20
CA ALA A 203 1.15 -9.45 -6.70
C ALA A 203 2.61 -9.51 -7.18
N ARG A 204 2.87 -9.22 -8.46
CA ARG A 204 4.22 -9.17 -9.05
C ARG A 204 5.08 -8.06 -8.43
N VAL A 205 4.50 -6.92 -8.08
CA VAL A 205 5.20 -5.83 -7.36
C VAL A 205 5.54 -6.28 -5.93
N ARG A 206 4.59 -6.86 -5.19
CA ARG A 206 4.82 -7.36 -3.82
C ARG A 206 5.88 -8.47 -3.79
N GLU A 207 5.88 -9.36 -4.79
CA GLU A 207 6.88 -10.42 -4.91
C GLU A 207 8.29 -9.87 -5.19
N ALA A 208 8.41 -8.92 -6.14
CA ALA A 208 9.66 -8.20 -6.38
C ALA A 208 10.13 -7.49 -5.10
N GLN A 209 9.17 -6.93 -4.34
CA GLN A 209 9.48 -6.25 -3.10
C GLN A 209 10.00 -7.19 -1.99
N ARG A 210 9.44 -8.41 -1.87
CA ARG A 210 9.92 -9.38 -0.89
C ARG A 210 11.32 -9.90 -1.23
N ARG A 211 11.65 -10.04 -2.51
CA ARG A 211 12.97 -10.52 -2.99
C ARG A 211 14.09 -9.50 -2.83
N GLY A 212 13.81 -8.20 -2.97
CA GLY A 212 14.81 -7.11 -2.88
C GLY A 212 15.26 -6.72 -1.46
N GLY A 213 15.11 -7.60 -0.46
CA GLY A 213 15.43 -7.31 0.94
C GLY A 213 16.87 -6.84 1.13
N ARG A 214 17.04 -5.65 1.72
CA ARG A 214 18.29 -4.93 2.11
C ARG A 214 18.90 -3.89 1.16
N SER A 215 18.62 -3.89 -0.14
CA SER A 215 19.19 -2.87 -1.06
C SER A 215 18.43 -1.53 -1.09
N ARG A 216 17.16 -1.52 -0.64
CA ARG A 216 16.23 -0.38 -0.77
C ARG A 216 16.68 0.94 -0.14
N GLY A 217 17.41 0.90 0.97
CA GLY A 217 17.78 2.11 1.71
C GLY A 217 18.85 2.95 1.00
N ALA A 218 19.77 2.30 0.28
CA ALA A 218 20.91 2.98 -0.32
C ALA A 218 20.56 3.67 -1.66
N SER A 219 19.75 3.02 -2.50
CA SER A 219 19.41 3.55 -3.83
C SER A 219 18.41 4.72 -3.78
N GLY A 220 17.43 4.67 -2.88
CA GLY A 220 16.45 5.76 -2.70
C GLY A 220 17.07 7.00 -2.05
N ALA A 221 17.85 6.82 -0.99
CA ALA A 221 18.56 7.93 -0.34
C ALA A 221 19.59 8.58 -1.26
N GLY A 222 20.30 7.79 -2.07
CA GLY A 222 21.26 8.31 -3.05
C GLY A 222 20.59 9.15 -4.15
N PHE A 223 19.44 8.71 -4.67
CA PHE A 223 18.67 9.48 -5.65
C PHE A 223 18.11 10.78 -5.07
N GLU A 224 17.49 10.72 -3.88
CA GLU A 224 16.96 11.92 -3.21
C GLU A 224 18.06 12.93 -2.88
N GLN A 225 19.24 12.46 -2.45
CA GLN A 225 20.37 13.33 -2.16
C GLN A 225 20.93 13.99 -3.43
N GLN A 226 21.04 13.25 -4.54
CA GLN A 226 21.48 13.79 -5.83
C GLN A 226 20.49 14.78 -6.41
N VAL A 227 19.19 14.47 -6.36
CA VAL A 227 18.13 15.36 -6.85
C VAL A 227 18.01 16.62 -5.99
N ALA A 228 18.12 16.50 -4.66
CA ALA A 228 18.05 17.64 -3.76
C ALA A 228 19.18 18.65 -4.02
N ALA A 229 20.42 18.17 -4.18
CA ALA A 229 21.56 19.01 -4.53
C ALA A 229 21.30 19.78 -5.83
N HIS A 230 20.75 19.13 -6.85
CA HIS A 230 20.46 19.78 -8.12
C HIS A 230 19.30 20.77 -8.08
N ILE A 231 18.26 20.51 -7.28
CA ILE A 231 17.18 21.48 -7.05
C ILE A 231 17.74 22.74 -6.37
N GLU A 232 18.58 22.57 -5.36
CA GLU A 232 19.21 23.67 -4.62
C GLU A 232 20.18 24.47 -5.51
N GLU A 233 21.01 23.81 -6.30
CA GLU A 233 22.01 24.48 -7.15
C GLU A 233 21.41 25.17 -8.39
N ASN A 234 20.37 24.59 -9.01
CA ASN A 234 19.96 25.00 -10.37
C ASN A 234 18.53 25.54 -10.45
N ILE A 235 17.64 25.19 -9.50
CA ILE A 235 16.22 25.56 -9.56
C ILE A 235 15.90 26.66 -8.55
N MET A 236 16.45 26.58 -7.33
CA MET A 236 16.20 27.58 -6.29
C MET A 236 16.63 29.01 -6.64
N PRO A 237 17.79 29.27 -7.28
CA PRO A 237 18.17 30.63 -7.65
C PRO A 237 17.16 31.28 -8.61
N GLY A 238 16.63 30.49 -9.55
CA GLY A 238 15.59 30.95 -10.48
C GLY A 238 14.24 31.21 -9.79
N LEU A 239 13.86 30.39 -8.81
CA LEU A 239 12.67 30.61 -7.99
C LEU A 239 12.81 31.85 -7.10
N ALA A 240 13.97 32.06 -6.48
CA ALA A 240 14.25 33.22 -5.64
C ALA A 240 14.13 34.52 -6.45
N ALA A 241 14.76 34.58 -7.62
CA ALA A 241 14.67 35.71 -8.54
C ALA A 241 13.23 35.98 -9.03
N ALA A 242 12.48 34.92 -9.35
CA ALA A 242 11.09 35.05 -9.83
C ALA A 242 10.12 35.56 -8.74
N HIS A 243 10.45 35.36 -7.46
CA HIS A 243 9.61 35.75 -6.32
C HIS A 243 10.19 36.92 -5.50
N GLY A 244 11.24 37.59 -6.01
CA GLY A 244 11.84 38.75 -5.35
C GLY A 244 12.51 38.42 -4.01
N ILE A 245 12.97 37.18 -3.84
CA ILE A 245 13.72 36.73 -2.66
C ILE A 245 15.19 37.00 -2.93
N GLU A 246 15.79 37.92 -2.17
CA GLU A 246 17.16 38.41 -2.39
C GLU A 246 18.24 37.35 -2.14
N ASP A 247 17.96 36.40 -1.25
CA ASP A 247 18.88 35.32 -0.91
C ASP A 247 18.20 33.95 -1.15
N PRO A 248 18.67 33.17 -2.16
CA PRO A 248 18.18 31.83 -2.45
C PRO A 248 18.27 30.85 -1.28
N ASP A 249 19.17 31.06 -0.32
CA ASP A 249 19.30 30.18 0.87
C ASP A 249 18.10 30.33 1.83
N ASN A 250 17.31 31.38 1.67
CA ASN A 250 16.02 31.52 2.36
C ASN A 250 14.93 30.60 1.78
N LEU A 251 15.14 30.05 0.59
CA LEU A 251 14.29 28.98 0.06
C LEU A 251 14.75 27.65 0.64
N LYS A 252 13.87 27.00 1.40
CA LYS A 252 14.13 25.66 1.91
C LYS A 252 13.50 24.61 1.02
N LEU A 253 14.31 23.67 0.55
CA LEU A 253 13.80 22.48 -0.12
C LEU A 253 13.18 21.66 0.99
N ILE A 254 11.85 21.61 1.02
CA ILE A 254 11.19 20.76 2.00
C ILE A 254 11.38 19.31 1.56
N ARG A 255 12.46 18.73 2.07
CA ARG A 255 12.72 17.30 2.00
C ARG A 255 11.77 16.63 2.99
N ASN A 256 11.06 15.58 2.57
CA ASN A 256 10.07 14.89 3.42
C ASN A 256 8.93 15.79 3.94
N VAL A 257 8.21 16.52 3.06
CA VAL A 257 6.95 17.16 3.43
C VAL A 257 5.93 16.09 3.89
N MET A 258 5.70 15.97 5.19
CA MET A 258 4.51 15.31 5.72
C MET A 258 3.41 16.36 5.89
N LEU A 259 2.42 16.37 4.99
CA LEU A 259 1.15 17.06 5.26
C LEU A 259 0.33 16.15 6.17
N GLY A 260 0.41 16.38 7.48
CA GLY A 260 -0.54 15.82 8.42
C GLY A 260 -1.90 16.51 8.25
N MET A 261 -2.94 15.76 7.94
CA MET A 261 -4.29 16.16 8.32
C MET A 261 -4.45 15.84 9.81
N GLY A 262 -4.40 16.87 10.66
CA GLY A 262 -5.05 16.78 11.96
C GLY A 262 -6.56 16.79 11.72
N GLY A 263 -7.20 15.64 11.88
CA GLY A 263 -8.64 15.62 12.13
C GLY A 263 -8.93 16.31 13.47
N PRO A 264 -10.15 16.80 13.71
CA PRO A 264 -10.51 17.57 14.91
C PRO A 264 -10.49 16.77 16.24
N GLU A 265 -9.95 15.56 16.27
CA GLU A 265 -9.78 14.77 17.50
C GLU A 265 -8.29 14.57 17.79
N GLY A 266 -7.70 15.52 18.51
CA GLY A 266 -6.31 15.46 18.94
C GLY A 266 -5.74 16.77 19.47
N ALA A 267 -6.56 17.58 20.14
CA ALA A 267 -6.09 18.66 21.01
C ALA A 267 -5.73 18.09 22.39
#